data_AF-A0A453SW47-F1
#
_entry.id   AF-A0A453SW47-F1
#
_cell.length_a   1.000
_cell.length_b   1.000
_cell.length_c   1.000
_cell.angle_alpha   90.00
_cell.angle_beta   90.00
_cell.angle_gamma   90.00
#
_symmetry.space_group_name_H-M   'P 1'
#
loop_
_entity.id
_entity.type
_entity.pdbx_description
1 polymer ?
#
loop_
_entity_poly.entity_id
_entity_poly.type
_entity_poly.pdbx_seq_one_letter_code
_entity_poly.pdbx_strand_id
1 'polypeptide(L)'
;ILTNFISSVMINASRPFIVNEWITANIDGVEITGVVERVGMWSPTVLRGDDKEAIYIPNHKFTVSIVRNNSRRSHWRIKSYLAISHMDAGKISIIVADMRKVLAKNQNIEQQRLHRRVFFEKIDETTQALM
;
A
#
# COMPACT_ATOMS: atom_id res chain seq x y z
N ILE A 1 20.09 0.53 -25.91
CA ILE A 1 19.09 1.57 -26.31
C ILE A 1 17.80 0.90 -26.80
N LEU A 2 17.85 -0.05 -27.73
CA LEU A 2 16.69 -0.82 -28.20
C LEU A 2 15.86 -1.46 -27.08
N THR A 3 16.50 -2.04 -26.06
CA THR A 3 15.81 -2.64 -24.90
C THR A 3 14.95 -1.63 -24.14
N ASN A 4 15.41 -0.37 -24.00
CA ASN A 4 14.60 0.67 -23.37
C ASN A 4 13.40 1.01 -24.25
N PHE A 5 13.57 1.13 -25.56
CA PHE A 5 12.47 1.41 -26.50
C PHE A 5 11.39 0.32 -26.48
N ILE A 6 11.78 -0.96 -26.61
CA ILE A 6 10.85 -2.09 -26.56
C ILE A 6 10.10 -2.10 -25.22
N SER A 7 10.80 -1.82 -24.12
CA SER A 7 10.17 -1.74 -22.80
C SER A 7 9.19 -0.57 -22.67
N SER A 8 9.50 0.60 -23.25
CA SER A 8 8.57 1.73 -23.31
C SER A 8 7.28 1.39 -24.07
N VAL A 9 7.42 0.70 -25.22
CA VAL A 9 6.26 0.24 -26.01
C VAL A 9 5.44 -0.76 -25.22
N MET A 10 6.11 -1.69 -24.52
CA MET A 10 5.45 -2.67 -23.67
C MET A 10 4.67 -2.00 -22.54
N ILE A 11 5.27 -1.03 -21.83
CA ILE A 11 4.59 -0.25 -20.77
C ILE A 11 3.36 0.47 -21.33
N ASN A 12 3.46 1.08 -22.51
CA ASN A 12 2.33 1.78 -23.12
C ASN A 12 1.22 0.84 -23.63
N ALA A 13 1.57 -0.37 -24.05
CA ALA A 13 0.64 -1.39 -24.51
C ALA A 13 -0.09 -2.08 -23.33
N SER A 14 0.64 -2.51 -22.30
CA SER A 14 0.06 -3.20 -21.14
C SER A 14 -0.50 -2.25 -20.09
N ARG A 15 -0.12 -0.96 -20.14
CA ARG A 15 -0.57 0.12 -19.24
C ARG A 15 -0.62 -0.28 -17.75
N PRO A 16 0.48 -0.82 -17.19
CA PRO A 16 0.52 -1.15 -15.76
C PRO A 16 0.38 0.12 -14.91
N PHE A 17 0.79 1.27 -15.48
CA PHE A 17 0.58 2.61 -14.97
C PHE A 17 0.52 3.62 -16.12
N ILE A 18 0.01 4.82 -15.83
CA ILE A 18 0.04 5.99 -16.71
C ILE A 18 0.60 7.20 -15.96
N VAL A 19 0.83 8.30 -16.69
CA VAL A 19 1.22 9.60 -16.10
C VAL A 19 0.17 10.03 -15.06
N ASN A 20 0.64 10.64 -13.97
CA ASN A 20 -0.11 11.05 -12.78
C ASN A 20 -0.68 9.92 -11.90
N GLU A 21 -0.28 8.67 -12.12
CA GLU A 21 -0.58 7.60 -11.17
C GLU A 21 0.53 7.44 -10.14
N TRP A 22 0.13 7.16 -8.91
CA TRP A 22 1.02 6.82 -7.81
C TRP A 22 1.34 5.33 -7.85
N ILE A 23 2.63 5.01 -7.94
CA ILE A 23 3.11 3.63 -8.02
C ILE A 23 4.17 3.34 -6.95
N THR A 24 4.24 2.07 -6.58
CA THR A 24 5.35 1.49 -5.82
C THR A 24 5.96 0.37 -6.64
N ALA A 25 7.25 0.44 -6.95
CA ALA A 25 7.97 -0.54 -7.73
C ALA A 25 9.13 -1.14 -6.92
N ASN A 26 9.37 -2.45 -7.05
CA ASN A 26 10.56 -3.10 -6.52
C ASN A 26 11.58 -3.29 -7.65
N ILE A 27 12.67 -2.52 -7.62
CA ILE A 27 13.70 -2.49 -8.66
C ILE A 27 15.01 -2.94 -8.03
N ASP A 28 15.55 -4.06 -8.50
CA ASP A 28 16.79 -4.68 -8.00
C ASP A 28 16.82 -4.85 -6.47
N GLY A 29 15.67 -5.15 -5.85
CA GLY A 29 15.53 -5.34 -4.40
C GLY A 29 15.26 -4.05 -3.62
N VAL A 30 15.27 -2.88 -4.27
CA VAL A 30 14.95 -1.59 -3.65
C VAL A 30 13.51 -1.22 -3.94
N GLU A 31 12.74 -0.89 -2.90
CA GLU A 31 11.38 -0.39 -3.06
C GLU A 31 11.39 1.12 -3.31
N ILE A 32 10.83 1.53 -4.43
CA ILE A 32 10.75 2.92 -4.87
C ILE A 32 9.27 3.28 -4.98
N THR A 33 8.88 4.40 -4.38
CA THR A 33 7.51 4.92 -4.40
C THR A 33 7.49 6.33 -4.97
N GLY A 34 6.51 6.63 -5.81
CA GLY A 34 6.35 7.98 -6.35
C GLY A 34 5.25 8.10 -7.39
N VAL A 35 4.94 9.35 -7.76
CA VAL A 35 3.96 9.67 -8.80
C VAL A 35 4.65 9.70 -10.16
N VAL A 36 4.07 9.07 -11.16
CA VAL A 36 4.62 9.03 -12.52
C VAL A 36 4.49 10.41 -13.17
N GLU A 37 5.61 11.12 -13.36
CA GLU A 37 5.60 12.41 -14.06
C GLU A 37 5.63 12.25 -15.57
N ARG A 38 6.45 11.30 -16.06
CA ARG A 38 6.62 11.06 -17.49
C ARG A 38 7.14 9.66 -17.75
N VAL A 39 6.59 9.02 -18.78
CA VAL A 39 7.13 7.79 -19.37
C VAL A 39 7.82 8.17 -20.68
N GLY A 40 9.15 8.14 -20.68
CA GLY A 40 9.94 8.47 -21.87
C GLY A 40 9.96 7.31 -22.87
N MET A 41 9.77 7.58 -24.16
CA MET A 41 9.92 6.53 -25.19
C MET A 41 11.39 6.12 -25.36
N TRP A 42 12.30 7.11 -25.33
CA TRP A 42 13.74 6.97 -25.51
C TRP A 42 14.55 7.40 -24.28
N SER A 43 13.86 7.86 -23.23
CA SER A 43 14.45 8.31 -21.97
C SER A 43 13.90 7.49 -20.80
N PRO A 44 14.55 7.51 -19.63
CA PRO A 44 14.01 6.91 -18.41
C PRO A 44 12.59 7.41 -18.10
N THR A 45 11.83 6.59 -17.38
CA THR A 45 10.61 7.00 -16.70
C THR A 45 11.01 7.83 -15.48
N VAL A 46 10.32 8.95 -15.27
CA VAL A 46 10.57 9.86 -14.15
C VAL A 46 9.43 9.73 -13.17
N LEU A 47 9.75 9.40 -11.92
CA LEU A 47 8.84 9.47 -10.79
C LEU A 47 9.18 10.68 -9.93
N ARG A 48 8.17 11.28 -9.33
CA ARG A 48 8.31 12.23 -8.23
C ARG A 48 8.13 11.47 -6.92
N GLY A 49 9.19 11.35 -6.13
CA GLY A 49 9.14 10.69 -4.83
C GLY A 49 8.38 11.51 -3.79
N ASP A 50 8.22 10.92 -2.59
CA ASP A 50 7.45 11.52 -1.50
C ASP A 50 8.13 12.81 -0.96
N ASP A 51 9.46 12.88 -1.02
CA ASP A 51 10.25 14.06 -0.65
C ASP A 51 10.42 15.06 -1.83
N LYS A 52 9.62 14.89 -2.88
CA LYS A 52 9.62 15.68 -4.12
C LYS A 52 10.92 15.60 -4.93
N GLU A 53 11.75 14.59 -4.69
CA GLU A 53 12.90 14.26 -5.50
C GLU A 53 12.49 13.64 -6.86
N ALA A 54 13.28 13.88 -7.90
CA ALA A 54 13.07 13.26 -9.21
C ALA A 54 13.84 11.93 -9.27
N ILE A 55 13.12 10.82 -9.47
CA ILE A 55 13.69 9.48 -9.54
C ILE A 55 13.65 9.01 -11.00
N TYR A 56 14.82 8.76 -11.57
CA TYR A 56 14.98 8.35 -12.97
C TYR A 56 15.19 6.84 -13.07
N ILE A 57 14.24 6.14 -13.66
CA ILE A 57 14.26 4.67 -13.77
C ILE A 57 14.35 4.27 -15.25
N PRO A 58 15.40 3.52 -15.66
CA PRO A 58 15.46 2.96 -17.01
C PRO A 58 14.27 2.03 -17.28
N ASN A 59 13.59 2.21 -18.42
CA ASN A 59 12.31 1.54 -18.66
C ASN A 59 12.40 0.01 -18.67
N HIS A 60 13.53 -0.56 -19.10
CA HIS A 60 13.75 -2.00 -19.09
C HIS A 60 13.73 -2.63 -17.69
N LYS A 61 13.92 -1.83 -16.62
CA LYS A 61 13.79 -2.31 -15.24
C LYS A 61 12.34 -2.69 -14.90
N PHE A 62 11.34 -2.01 -15.47
CA PHE A 62 9.93 -2.34 -15.21
C PHE A 62 9.49 -3.67 -15.81
N THR A 63 10.18 -4.18 -16.83
CA THR A 63 9.82 -5.44 -17.50
C THR A 63 9.97 -6.66 -16.58
N VAL A 64 10.89 -6.60 -15.62
CA VAL A 64 11.20 -7.70 -14.67
C VAL A 64 10.85 -7.35 -13.23
N SER A 65 10.39 -6.13 -12.97
CA SER A 65 10.07 -5.62 -11.64
C SER A 65 8.58 -5.79 -11.30
N ILE A 66 8.30 -5.99 -10.02
CA ILE A 66 6.93 -5.94 -9.50
C ILE A 66 6.52 -4.48 -9.39
N VAL A 67 5.42 -4.10 -10.03
CA VAL A 67 4.83 -2.77 -9.94
C VAL A 67 3.45 -2.85 -9.29
N ARG A 68 3.26 -2.06 -8.24
CA ARG A 68 1.97 -1.86 -7.58
C ARG A 68 1.45 -0.48 -7.96
N ASN A 69 0.23 -0.44 -8.49
CA ASN A 69 -0.43 0.81 -8.84
C ASN A 69 -1.35 1.22 -7.69
N ASN A 70 -0.90 2.19 -6.90
CA ASN A 70 -1.60 2.64 -5.70
C ASN A 70 -2.82 3.49 -6.07
N SER A 71 -2.78 4.19 -7.21
CA SER A 71 -3.94 4.95 -7.73
C SER A 71 -5.10 4.05 -8.16
N ARG A 72 -4.83 2.82 -8.61
CA ARG A 72 -5.87 1.84 -8.97
C ARG A 72 -6.26 0.90 -7.83
N ARG A 73 -5.84 1.21 -6.60
CA ARG A 73 -6.19 0.41 -5.42
C ARG A 73 -7.68 0.56 -5.10
N SER A 74 -8.41 -0.56 -5.06
CA SER A 74 -9.85 -0.55 -4.76
C SER A 74 -10.16 -0.23 -3.30
N HIS A 75 -9.33 -0.69 -2.37
CA HIS A 75 -9.52 -0.52 -0.93
C HIS A 75 -8.19 -0.35 -0.21
N TRP A 76 -8.19 0.48 0.84
CA TRP A 76 -7.06 0.60 1.77
C TRP A 76 -7.29 -0.28 2.99
N ARG A 77 -6.27 -1.07 3.34
CA ARG A 77 -6.29 -1.85 4.57
C ARG A 77 -5.71 -1.02 5.71
N ILE A 78 -6.47 -0.87 6.79
CA ILE A 78 -6.02 -0.30 8.05
C ILE A 78 -5.80 -1.47 9.03
N LYS A 79 -4.59 -1.56 9.60
CA LYS A 79 -4.25 -2.54 10.65
C LYS A 79 -3.61 -1.76 11.80
N SER A 80 -4.17 -1.88 12.99
CA SER A 80 -3.69 -1.22 14.20
C SER A 80 -3.80 -2.17 15.38
N TYR A 81 -2.93 -1.96 16.37
CA TYR A 81 -2.90 -2.70 17.62
C TYR A 81 -3.22 -1.72 18.74
N LEU A 82 -4.19 -2.05 19.58
CA LEU A 82 -4.58 -1.24 20.73
C LEU A 82 -4.16 -1.97 21.99
N ALA A 83 -3.20 -1.39 22.71
CA ALA A 83 -2.76 -1.90 23.99
C ALA A 83 -3.76 -1.54 25.09
N ILE A 84 -4.30 -2.55 25.78
CA ILE A 84 -5.16 -2.38 26.95
C ILE A 84 -4.36 -2.79 28.20
N SER A 85 -4.51 -2.04 29.28
CA SER A 85 -3.89 -2.36 30.57
C SER A 85 -4.39 -3.71 31.09
N HIS A 86 -3.50 -4.49 31.70
CA HIS A 86 -3.86 -5.77 32.32
C HIS A 86 -4.93 -5.60 33.42
N MET A 87 -4.97 -4.45 34.10
CA MET A 87 -5.99 -4.12 35.10
C MET A 87 -7.40 -4.02 34.52
N ASP A 88 -7.51 -3.76 33.21
CA ASP A 88 -8.76 -3.62 32.48
C ASP A 88 -9.10 -4.86 31.64
N ALA A 89 -8.45 -6.00 31.90
CA ALA A 89 -8.66 -7.25 31.14
C ALA A 89 -10.14 -7.65 31.06
N GLY A 90 -10.90 -7.46 32.15
CA GLY A 90 -12.34 -7.75 32.19
C GLY A 90 -13.18 -6.90 31.23
N LYS A 91 -12.67 -5.77 30.76
CA LYS A 91 -13.37 -4.85 29.84
C LYS A 91 -13.14 -5.16 28.36
N ILE A 92 -12.18 -6.04 28.03
CA ILE A 92 -11.82 -6.34 26.63
C ILE A 92 -13.02 -6.77 25.79
N SER A 93 -13.84 -7.68 26.32
CA SER A 93 -15.01 -8.18 25.60
C SER A 93 -15.97 -7.04 25.21
N ILE A 94 -16.18 -6.09 26.13
CA ILE A 94 -17.03 -4.93 25.92
C ILE A 94 -16.41 -3.99 24.88
N ILE A 95 -15.12 -3.68 25.01
CA ILE A 95 -14.39 -2.82 24.08
C ILE A 95 -14.43 -3.40 22.65
N VAL A 96 -14.14 -4.69 22.49
CA VAL A 96 -14.20 -5.39 21.20
C VAL A 96 -15.61 -5.34 20.62
N ALA A 97 -16.64 -5.59 21.43
CA ALA A 97 -18.03 -5.54 20.99
C ALA A 97 -18.42 -4.13 20.51
N ASP A 98 -18.03 -3.08 21.23
CA ASP A 98 -18.36 -1.70 20.88
C ASP A 98 -17.58 -1.20 19.67
N MET A 99 -16.29 -1.54 19.55
CA MET A 99 -15.53 -1.27 18.33
C MET A 99 -16.15 -1.95 17.11
N ARG A 100 -16.60 -3.21 17.23
CA ARG A 100 -17.32 -3.88 16.14
C ARG A 100 -18.59 -3.11 15.74
N LYS A 101 -19.36 -2.59 16.70
CA LYS A 101 -20.56 -1.78 16.42
C LYS A 101 -20.21 -0.44 15.75
N VAL A 102 -19.15 0.23 16.18
CA VAL A 102 -18.72 1.50 15.59
C VAL A 102 -18.27 1.29 14.15
N LEU A 103 -17.43 0.28 13.90
CA LEU A 103 -17.00 -0.05 12.55
C LEU A 103 -18.21 -0.51 11.70
N ALA A 104 -19.15 -1.27 12.28
CA ALA A 104 -20.43 -1.69 11.66
C ALA A 104 -21.20 -0.56 11.01
N LYS A 105 -21.25 0.60 11.67
CA LYS A 105 -22.05 1.75 11.27
C LYS A 105 -21.31 2.73 10.37
N ASN A 106 -19.99 2.60 10.19
CA ASN A 106 -19.20 3.56 9.43
C ASN A 106 -19.30 3.32 7.92
N GLN A 107 -19.84 4.31 7.19
CA GLN A 107 -20.04 4.25 5.74
C GLN A 107 -18.74 4.25 4.94
N ASN A 108 -17.63 4.75 5.51
CA ASN A 108 -16.32 4.79 4.84
C ASN A 108 -15.57 3.44 4.91
N ILE A 109 -16.12 2.44 5.60
CA ILE A 109 -15.52 1.12 5.73
C ILE A 109 -16.27 0.14 4.84
N GLU A 110 -15.52 -0.65 4.08
CA GLU A 110 -16.10 -1.71 3.25
C GLU A 110 -16.90 -2.73 4.08
N GLN A 111 -18.09 -3.08 3.59
CA GLN A 111 -19.08 -3.90 4.31
C GLN A 111 -19.46 -5.21 3.62
N GLN A 112 -19.28 -5.27 2.30
CA GLN A 112 -19.89 -6.31 1.48
C GLN A 112 -18.91 -7.42 1.19
N ARG A 113 -17.71 -7.05 0.72
CA ARG A 113 -16.75 -8.02 0.16
C ARG A 113 -15.61 -8.38 1.11
N LEU A 114 -15.30 -7.52 2.08
CA LEU A 114 -14.10 -7.66 2.92
C LEU A 114 -14.45 -7.80 4.40
N HIS A 115 -13.73 -8.68 5.09
CA HIS A 115 -13.91 -8.89 6.51
C HIS A 115 -13.27 -7.77 7.33
N ARG A 116 -14.05 -7.24 8.27
CA ARG A 116 -13.55 -6.41 9.36
C ARG A 116 -13.29 -7.29 10.56
N ARG A 117 -12.11 -7.16 11.15
CA ARG A 117 -11.72 -8.00 12.28
C ARG A 117 -11.33 -7.08 13.43
N VAL A 118 -12.02 -7.24 14.54
CA VAL A 118 -11.64 -6.70 15.84
C VAL A 118 -11.69 -7.86 16.80
N PHE A 119 -10.55 -8.22 17.35
CA PHE A 119 -10.38 -9.35 18.24
C PHE A 119 -9.16 -9.09 19.11
N PHE A 120 -9.13 -9.76 20.26
CA PHE A 120 -7.95 -9.85 21.08
C PHE A 120 -6.99 -10.85 20.43
N GLU A 121 -5.80 -10.40 20.06
CA GLU A 121 -4.79 -11.17 19.32
C GLU A 121 -3.79 -11.82 20.27
N LYS A 122 -3.22 -11.08 21.23
CA LYS A 122 -2.17 -11.59 22.11
C LYS A 122 -1.95 -10.75 23.38
N ILE A 123 -1.26 -11.34 24.36
CA ILE A 123 -0.66 -10.62 25.49
C ILE A 123 0.79 -10.34 25.13
N ASP A 124 1.25 -9.09 25.28
CA ASP A 124 2.66 -8.76 25.20
C ASP A 124 3.37 -9.24 26.48
N GLU A 125 4.36 -10.11 26.34
CA GLU A 125 5.09 -10.72 27.46
C GLU A 125 5.91 -9.70 28.26
N THR A 126 6.31 -8.58 27.63
CA THR A 126 7.18 -7.57 28.24
C THR A 126 6.40 -6.50 28.99
N THR A 127 5.34 -5.99 28.35
CA THR A 127 4.51 -4.91 28.91
C THR A 127 3.26 -5.40 29.62
N GLN A 128 2.94 -6.70 29.47
CA GLN A 128 1.67 -7.31 29.87
C GLN A 128 0.44 -6.64 29.25
N ALA A 129 0.63 -5.85 28.19
CA ALA A 129 -0.45 -5.18 27.52
C ALA A 129 -1.24 -6.18 26.66
N LEU A 130 -2.56 -6.01 26.64
CA LEU A 130 -3.49 -6.86 25.94
C LEU A 130 -3.75 -6.25 24.55
N MET A 131 -3.36 -6.94 23.48
CA MET A 131 -3.37 -6.45 22.08
C MET A 131 -4.25 -7.28 21.17
#